data_AF-A0A7C6YFN0-F1
#
_entry.id   AF-A0A7C6YFN0-F1
#
_cell.length_a   1.000
_cell.length_b   1.000
_cell.length_c   1.000
_cell.angle_alpha   90.00
_cell.angle_beta   90.00
_cell.angle_gamma   90.00
#
_symmetry.space_group_name_H-M   'P 1'
#
loop_
_entity.id
_entity.type
_entity.pdbx_description
1 polymer ?
#
loop_
_entity_poly.entity_id
_entity_poly.type
_entity_poly.pdbx_seq_one_letter_code
_entity_poly.pdbx_strand_id
1 'polypeptide(L)' 'MIKGTEQTGGAIAPVEVNGEPALAMITRGILRVAQLAVTDGRVDRVYFHCNPVKLTRLTLPEDLPAPT' A
#
# COMPACT_ATOMS: atom_id res chain seq x y z
N MET A 1 -1.33 7.17 13.84
CA MET A 1 -2.36 6.32 13.21
C MET A 1 -2.99 7.12 12.09
N ILE A 2 -2.75 6.77 10.82
CA ILE A 2 -3.33 7.50 9.69
C ILE A 2 -4.81 7.10 9.61
N LYS A 3 -5.68 8.06 9.85
CA LYS A 3 -7.15 7.98 9.90
C LYS A 3 -7.76 7.86 8.49
N GLY A 4 -7.19 7.01 7.65
CA GLY A 4 -7.58 6.85 6.24
C GLY A 4 -8.79 5.93 6.03
N THR A 5 -9.08 5.05 6.99
CA THR A 5 -10.17 4.06 6.87
C THR A 5 -11.56 4.67 7.02
N GLU A 6 -11.73 5.67 7.89
CA GLU A 6 -13.05 6.24 8.21
C GLU A 6 -13.60 7.18 7.11
N GLN A 7 -12.76 7.68 6.20
CA GLN A 7 -13.15 8.79 5.32
C GLN A 7 -13.44 8.42 3.86
N THR A 8 -13.21 7.17 3.44
CA THR A 8 -13.26 6.83 1.99
C THR A 8 -14.03 5.58 1.58
N GLY A 9 -14.68 4.84 2.49
CA GLY A 9 -15.39 3.59 2.12
C GLY A 9 -14.43 2.60 1.43
N GLY A 10 -13.22 2.49 1.97
CA GLY A 10 -12.11 1.76 1.37
C GLY A 10 -11.40 0.87 2.38
N ALA A 11 -10.49 0.03 1.90
CA ALA A 11 -9.68 -0.87 2.72
C ALA A 11 -8.21 -0.44 2.71
N ILE A 12 -7.52 -0.64 3.82
CA ILE A 12 -6.06 -0.49 3.90
C ILE A 12 -5.48 -1.75 4.52
N ALA A 13 -4.30 -2.16 4.05
CA ALA A 13 -3.57 -3.26 4.65
C ALA A 13 -2.05 -3.02 4.59
N PRO A 14 -1.29 -3.45 5.62
CA PRO A 14 0.15 -3.53 5.51
C PRO A 14 0.53 -4.61 4.48
N VAL A 15 1.53 -4.31 3.65
CA VAL A 15 2.06 -5.23 2.64
C VAL A 15 3.57 -5.06 2.53
N GLU A 16 4.23 -5.96 1.80
CA GLU A 16 5.62 -5.81 1.43
C GLU A 16 5.75 -5.60 -0.07
N VAL A 17 6.68 -4.72 -0.47
CA VAL A 17 7.06 -4.52 -1.87
C VAL A 17 8.57 -4.65 -1.97
N ASN A 18 9.05 -5.67 -2.68
CA ASN A 18 10.48 -5.96 -2.79
C ASN A 18 11.21 -6.12 -1.43
N GLY A 19 10.53 -6.62 -0.40
CA GLY A 19 11.10 -6.79 0.96
C GLY A 19 11.08 -5.52 1.81
N GLU A 20 10.52 -4.43 1.29
CA GLU A 20 10.37 -3.17 2.03
C GLU A 20 8.92 -3.01 2.52
N PRO A 21 8.71 -2.37 3.68
CA PRO A 21 7.38 -2.14 4.22
C PRO A 21 6.57 -1.16 3.36
N ALA A 22 5.31 -1.52 3.13
CA ALA A 22 4.37 -0.74 2.34
C ALA A 22 2.95 -0.82 2.90
N LEU A 23 2.09 0.06 2.39
CA LEU A 23 0.66 0.12 2.68
C LEU A 23 -0.11 0.02 1.36
N ALA A 24 -0.94 -1.00 1.22
CA ALA A 24 -1.93 -1.10 0.18
C ALA A 24 -3.19 -0.34 0.59
N MET A 25 -3.77 0.40 -0.34
CA MET A 25 -4.99 1.17 -0.14
C MET A 25 -5.93 0.95 -1.32
N ILE A 26 -7.19 0.61 -1.04
CA ILE A 26 -8.24 0.55 -2.03
C ILE A 26 -9.23 1.65 -1.72
N THR A 27 -9.32 2.61 -2.62
CA THR A 27 -10.26 3.73 -2.50
C THR A 27 -10.99 3.93 -3.81
N ARG A 28 -12.33 3.91 -3.75
CA ARG A 28 -13.21 3.96 -4.93
C ARG A 28 -12.87 2.87 -5.96
N GLY A 29 -12.59 1.65 -5.50
CA GLY A 29 -12.20 0.51 -6.34
C GLY A 29 -10.76 0.51 -6.86
N ILE A 30 -10.01 1.60 -6.67
CA ILE A 30 -8.66 1.74 -7.22
C ILE A 30 -7.61 1.36 -6.18
N LEU A 31 -6.73 0.42 -6.52
CA LEU A 31 -5.56 0.06 -5.73
C LEU A 31 -4.46 1.11 -5.88
N ARG A 32 -3.94 1.58 -4.75
CA ARG A 32 -2.76 2.44 -4.62
C ARG A 32 -1.83 1.84 -3.57
N VAL A 33 -0.53 2.03 -3.74
CA VAL A 33 0.46 1.54 -2.76
C VAL A 33 1.39 2.66 -2.36
N ALA A 34 1.57 2.85 -1.05
CA ALA A 34 2.61 3.72 -0.48
C ALA A 34 3.72 2.83 0.10
N GLN A 35 4.95 2.99 -0.34
CA GLN A 35 6.09 2.18 0.10
C GLN A 35 7.12 3.07 0.81
N LEU A 36 7.68 2.57 1.90
CA LEU A 36 8.76 3.23 2.62
C LEU A 36 10.07 2.50 2.31
N ALA A 37 11.14 3.26 2.08
CA ALA A 37 12.50 2.72 2.13
C ALA A 37 13.11 3.12 3.47
N VAL A 38 13.50 2.13 4.27
CA VAL A 38 13.99 2.34 5.64
C VAL A 38 15.43 1.86 5.75
N THR A 39 16.32 2.75 6.17
CA THR A 39 17.73 2.43 6.48
C THR A 39 17.98 2.76 7.94
N ASP A 40 18.53 1.82 8.72
CA ASP A 40 18.86 2.01 10.15
C ASP A 40 17.69 2.56 10.99
N GLY A 41 16.47 2.10 10.71
CA GLY A 41 15.26 2.54 11.40
C GLY A 41 14.75 3.94 10.99
N ARG A 42 15.39 4.59 10.03
CA ARG A 42 14.99 5.89 9.49
C ARG A 42 14.36 5.75 8.11
N VAL A 43 13.26 6.45 7.88
CA VAL A 43 12.67 6.57 6.55
C VAL A 43 13.53 7.51 5.70
N ASP A 44 14.13 6.97 4.65
CA ASP A 44 14.94 7.75 3.71
C ASP A 44 14.13 8.19 2.50
N ARG A 45 13.18 7.36 2.05
CA ARG A 45 12.31 7.65 0.90
C ARG A 45 10.89 7.13 1.10
N VAL A 46 9.96 7.82 0.44
CA VAL A 46 8.54 7.43 0.34
C VAL A 46 8.18 7.39 -1.14
N TYR A 47 7.62 6.27 -1.60
CA TYR A 47 7.12 6.09 -2.96
C TYR A 47 5.60 5.97 -2.96
N PHE A 48 4.95 6.62 -3.93
CA PHE A 48 3.52 6.46 -4.19
C PHE A 48 3.32 5.85 -5.57
N HIS A 49 2.78 4.63 -5.58
CA HIS A 49 2.53 3.87 -6.79
C HIS A 49 1.05 4.00 -7.18
N CYS A 50 0.78 4.81 -8.21
CA CYS A 50 -0.57 4.98 -8.77
C CYS A 50 -0.94 3.91 -9.81
N ASN A 51 0.02 3.08 -10.23
CA ASN A 51 -0.18 1.94 -11.11
C ASN A 51 0.49 0.68 -10.53
N PRO A 52 -0.04 0.13 -9.42
CA PRO A 52 0.63 -0.92 -8.66
C PRO A 52 0.62 -2.29 -9.34
N VAL A 53 -0.20 -2.52 -10.38
CA VAL A 53 -0.17 -3.77 -11.18
C VAL A 53 1.16 -3.97 -11.92
N LYS A 54 2.00 -2.94 -12.05
CA LYS A 54 3.36 -3.06 -12.59
C LYS A 54 4.40 -3.46 -11.53
N LEU A 55 4.02 -3.56 -10.26
CA LEU A 55 4.92 -4.01 -9.20
C LEU A 55 5.04 -5.53 -9.27
N THR A 56 6.23 -6.02 -9.58
CA THR A 56 6.51 -7.45 -9.80
C THR A 56 6.59 -8.28 -8.51
N ARG A 57 6.52 -7.65 -7.33
CA ARG A 57 6.64 -8.30 -6.01
C ARG A 57 5.70 -7.66 -4.98
N LEU A 58 4.46 -7.46 -5.36
CA LEU A 58 3.39 -7.03 -4.47
C LEU A 58 2.51 -8.23 -4.15
N THR A 59 2.46 -8.62 -2.88
CA THR A 59 1.51 -9.62 -2.37
C THR A 59 0.42 -8.89 -1.62
N LEU A 60 -0.84 -9.07 -2.04
CA LEU A 60 -1.99 -8.52 -1.35
C LEU A 60 -2.57 -9.56 -0.38
N PRO A 61 -3.02 -9.14 0.82
CA PRO A 61 -3.76 -10.00 1.74
C PRO A 61 -5.08 -10.48 1.13
N GLU A 62 -5.51 -11.70 1.47
CA GLU A 62 -6.74 -12.29 0.95
C GLU A 62 -8.02 -11.56 1.40
N ASP A 63 -7.96 -10.88 2.55
CA ASP A 63 -9.04 -10.08 3.11
C ASP A 63 -9.12 -8.67 2.50
N LEU A 64 -8.15 -8.28 1.66
CA LEU A 64 -8.20 -7.03 0.93
C LEU A 64 -9.19 -7.19 -0.26
N PRO A 65 -10.22 -6.33 -0.39
CA PRO A 65 -11.17 -6.43 -1.49
C PRO A 65 -10.46 -6.35 -2.84
N ALA A 66 -10.97 -7.01 -3.87
CA ALA A 66 -10.37 -6.88 -5.20
C ALA A 66 -10.54 -5.44 -5.75
N PRO A 67 -9.51 -4.88 -6.40
CA PRO A 67 -9.69 -3.65 -7.18
C PRO A 67 -10.70 -3.88 -8.32
N THR A 68 -11.45 -2.83 -8.66
CA THR A 68 -12.53 -2.86 -9.67
C THR A 68 -12.08 -2.30 -11.02
#